data_AF-A0A6P1CIK1-F1
#
_entry.id   AF-A0A6P1CIK1-F1
#
_cell.length_a   1.000
_cell.length_b   1.000
_cell.length_c   1.000
_cell.angle_alpha   90.00
_cell.angle_beta   90.00
_cell.angle_gamma   90.00
#
_symmetry.space_group_name_H-M   'P 1'
#
loop_
_entity.id
_entity.type
_entity.pdbx_description
1 polymer ?
#
loop_
_entity_poly.entity_id
_entity_poly.type
_entity_poly.pdbx_seq_one_letter_code
_entity_poly.pdbx_strand_id
1 'polypeptide(L)'
;MIDAYHHPAPFRYSANAFLASSKSVLEMVRLDMEKEGENAWRNERVGRVLADDLFTQFNLARNFVIHRGSLIRSSQVEVGLFSYRRLKLALSTELKTDEPSHVLIKRVANSDSASMFVHPDRPFIGEQLGVRRVYREPQLSTEHDVLTATDMILSQLCNLVDDCHARLGVPFDDDAHNCCTAHDLEQHATLLETDIDPSLVEQWGWD
;
A
#
# COMPACT_ATOMS: atom_id res chain seq x y z
N MET A 1 -3.84 0.68 -6.25
CA MET A 1 -3.93 0.07 -4.91
C MET A 1 -3.89 1.13 -3.82
N ILE A 2 -2.91 2.02 -3.89
CA ILE A 2 -2.70 3.16 -3.00
C ILE A 2 -3.94 4.07 -2.86
N ASP A 3 -4.56 4.48 -3.97
CA ASP A 3 -5.75 5.36 -3.93
C ASP A 3 -6.96 4.72 -3.24
N ALA A 4 -6.98 3.39 -3.21
CA ALA A 4 -8.06 2.62 -2.61
C ALA A 4 -7.78 2.27 -1.13
N TYR A 5 -6.59 2.57 -0.59
CA TYR A 5 -6.08 2.04 0.67
C TYR A 5 -7.02 2.26 1.86
N HIS A 6 -7.62 3.45 1.95
CA HIS A 6 -8.53 3.81 3.02
C HIS A 6 -9.96 3.27 2.86
N HIS A 7 -10.23 2.53 1.78
CA HIS A 7 -11.49 1.88 1.46
C HIS A 7 -11.29 0.36 1.44
N PRO A 8 -11.62 -0.37 2.52
CA PRO A 8 -11.24 -1.77 2.68
C PRO A 8 -11.63 -2.69 1.53
N ALA A 9 -12.87 -2.64 1.04
CA ALA A 9 -13.29 -3.48 -0.07
C ALA A 9 -12.52 -3.18 -1.37
N PRO A 10 -12.48 -1.93 -1.89
CA PRO A 10 -11.64 -1.56 -3.03
C PRO A 10 -10.15 -1.90 -2.86
N PHE A 11 -9.58 -1.68 -1.68
CA PHE A 11 -8.19 -2.03 -1.39
C PHE A 11 -7.95 -3.52 -1.55
N ARG A 12 -8.82 -4.37 -1.00
CA ARG A 12 -8.70 -5.83 -1.12
C ARG A 12 -8.80 -6.32 -2.54
N TYR A 13 -9.71 -5.78 -3.33
CA TYR A 13 -9.77 -6.12 -4.76
C TYR A 13 -8.49 -5.73 -5.47
N SER A 14 -7.95 -4.55 -5.18
CA SER A 14 -6.68 -4.09 -5.74
C SER A 14 -5.49 -4.96 -5.32
N ALA A 15 -5.42 -5.33 -4.03
CA ALA A 15 -4.39 -6.21 -3.48
C ALA A 15 -4.44 -7.60 -4.11
N ASN A 16 -5.64 -8.18 -4.21
CA ASN A 16 -5.84 -9.48 -4.85
C ASN A 16 -5.48 -9.44 -6.35
N ALA A 17 -5.82 -8.36 -7.05
CA ALA A 17 -5.45 -8.18 -8.46
C ALA A 17 -3.93 -8.10 -8.63
N PHE A 18 -3.25 -7.34 -7.78
CA PHE A 18 -1.78 -7.27 -7.78
C PHE A 18 -1.13 -8.63 -7.53
N LEU A 19 -1.62 -9.37 -6.53
CA LEU A 19 -1.16 -10.74 -6.24
C LEU A 19 -1.38 -11.68 -7.43
N ALA A 20 -2.48 -11.51 -8.16
CA ALA A 20 -2.74 -12.30 -9.34
C ALA A 20 -1.79 -11.95 -10.50
N SER A 21 -1.45 -10.67 -10.69
CA SER A 21 -0.63 -10.16 -11.80
C SER A 21 0.87 -10.33 -11.62
N SER A 22 1.39 -10.39 -10.40
CA SER A 22 2.83 -10.52 -10.14
C SER A 22 3.47 -11.73 -10.84
N LYS A 23 2.76 -12.87 -10.86
CA LYS A 23 3.19 -14.08 -11.60
C LYS A 23 3.18 -13.88 -13.11
N SER A 24 2.22 -13.12 -13.64
CA SER A 24 2.14 -12.86 -15.08
C SER A 24 3.39 -12.12 -15.57
N VAL A 25 3.93 -11.21 -14.77
CA VAL A 25 5.20 -10.52 -15.10
C VAL A 25 6.35 -11.52 -15.24
N LEU A 26 6.51 -12.44 -14.28
CA LEU A 26 7.54 -13.48 -14.39
C LEU A 26 7.36 -14.37 -15.61
N GLU A 27 6.13 -14.71 -15.96
CA GLU A 27 5.83 -15.54 -17.12
C GLU A 27 6.12 -14.82 -18.43
N MET A 28 5.82 -13.52 -18.52
CA MET A 28 6.18 -12.71 -19.68
C MET A 28 7.70 -12.61 -19.84
N VAL A 29 8.42 -12.29 -18.75
CA VAL A 29 9.89 -12.30 -18.73
C VAL A 29 10.43 -13.67 -19.16
N ARG A 30 9.79 -14.76 -18.71
CA ARG A 30 10.20 -16.12 -19.08
C ARG A 30 10.13 -16.35 -20.58
N LEU A 31 8.99 -16.01 -21.19
CA LEU A 31 8.73 -16.21 -22.62
C LEU A 31 9.60 -15.30 -23.49
N ASP A 32 9.72 -14.03 -23.14
CA ASP A 32 10.48 -13.05 -23.92
C ASP A 32 11.98 -13.38 -23.91
N MET A 33 12.56 -13.69 -22.74
CA MET A 33 13.97 -14.06 -22.66
C MET A 33 14.28 -15.42 -23.31
N GLU A 34 13.33 -16.36 -23.33
CA GLU A 34 13.48 -17.63 -24.04
C GLU A 34 13.56 -17.44 -25.55
N LYS A 35 12.68 -16.58 -26.07
CA LYS A 35 12.61 -16.23 -27.49
C LYS A 35 13.92 -15.60 -27.98
N GLU A 36 14.54 -14.77 -27.16
CA GLU A 36 15.83 -14.12 -27.47
C GLU A 36 17.05 -15.01 -27.17
N GLY A 37 16.85 -16.25 -26.70
CA GLY A 37 17.94 -17.21 -26.46
C GLY A 37 18.69 -17.00 -25.13
N GLU A 38 18.23 -16.10 -24.27
CA GLU A 38 18.86 -15.70 -23.00
C GLU A 38 18.51 -16.62 -21.82
N ASN A 39 18.35 -17.93 -22.10
CA ASN A 39 17.86 -18.91 -21.14
C ASN A 39 18.75 -19.05 -19.89
N ALA A 40 20.08 -19.03 -20.06
CA ALA A 40 21.01 -19.19 -18.95
C ALA A 40 20.93 -18.00 -17.98
N TRP A 41 20.99 -16.79 -18.52
CA TRP A 41 20.87 -15.56 -17.73
C TRP A 41 19.51 -15.45 -17.05
N ARG A 42 18.43 -15.73 -17.80
CA ARG A 42 17.06 -15.73 -17.26
C ARG A 42 16.93 -16.67 -16.07
N ASN A 43 17.41 -17.91 -16.21
CA ASN A 43 17.30 -18.92 -15.15
C ASN A 43 18.00 -18.46 -13.87
N GLU A 44 19.16 -17.83 -13.99
CA GLU A 44 19.89 -17.27 -12.85
C GLU A 44 19.12 -16.09 -12.23
N ARG A 45 18.70 -15.12 -13.05
CA ARG A 45 18.11 -13.87 -12.56
C ARG A 45 16.71 -14.07 -11.98
N VAL A 46 15.85 -14.83 -12.66
CA VAL A 46 14.53 -15.23 -12.16
C VAL A 46 14.68 -16.16 -10.96
N GLY A 47 15.69 -17.04 -10.97
CA GLY A 47 16.02 -17.89 -9.83
C GLY A 47 16.31 -17.08 -8.57
N ARG A 48 17.03 -15.96 -8.69
CA ARG A 48 17.26 -15.02 -7.57
C ARG A 48 15.98 -14.38 -7.04
N VAL A 49 15.05 -13.99 -7.92
CA VAL A 49 13.74 -13.44 -7.49
C VAL A 49 12.91 -14.51 -6.79
N LEU A 50 12.89 -15.74 -7.31
CA LEU A 50 12.15 -16.84 -6.71
C LEU A 50 12.77 -17.37 -5.43
N ALA A 51 14.06 -17.13 -5.19
CA ALA A 51 14.74 -17.46 -3.94
C ALA A 51 14.50 -16.42 -2.83
N ASP A 52 13.89 -15.28 -3.15
CA ASP A 52 13.49 -14.29 -2.17
C ASP A 52 12.29 -14.82 -1.34
N ASP A 53 12.43 -14.75 -0.01
CA ASP A 53 11.44 -15.28 0.92
C ASP A 53 10.10 -14.54 0.81
N LEU A 54 10.13 -13.22 0.66
CA LEU A 54 8.93 -12.40 0.52
C LEU A 54 8.20 -12.73 -0.78
N PHE A 55 8.95 -12.87 -1.88
CA PHE A 55 8.38 -13.25 -3.18
C PHE A 55 7.76 -14.65 -3.14
N THR A 56 8.42 -15.60 -2.46
CA THR A 56 7.90 -16.95 -2.25
C THR A 56 6.60 -16.93 -1.46
N GLN A 57 6.53 -16.15 -0.37
CA GLN A 57 5.31 -15.99 0.42
C GLN A 57 4.18 -15.36 -0.41
N PHE A 58 4.46 -14.32 -1.19
CA PHE A 58 3.49 -13.71 -2.10
C PHE A 58 2.89 -14.70 -3.10
N ASN A 59 3.73 -15.57 -3.68
CA ASN A 59 3.28 -16.63 -4.59
C ASN A 59 2.38 -17.65 -3.89
N LEU A 60 2.70 -18.03 -2.66
CA LEU A 60 1.87 -18.94 -1.87
C LEU A 60 0.52 -18.29 -1.51
N ALA A 61 0.56 -17.05 -1.03
CA ALA A 61 -0.61 -16.27 -0.64
C ALA A 61 -1.58 -16.08 -1.81
N ARG A 62 -1.08 -15.87 -3.03
CA ARG A 62 -1.90 -15.84 -4.25
C ARG A 62 -2.75 -17.10 -4.40
N ASN A 63 -2.19 -18.29 -4.16
CA ASN A 63 -2.96 -19.54 -4.26
C ASN A 63 -4.09 -19.56 -3.22
N PHE A 64 -3.87 -18.98 -2.04
CA PHE A 64 -4.94 -18.79 -1.06
C PHE A 64 -6.02 -17.81 -1.56
N VAL A 65 -5.65 -16.66 -2.12
CA VAL A 65 -6.63 -15.71 -2.70
C VAL A 65 -7.50 -16.38 -3.76
N ILE A 66 -6.86 -17.08 -4.70
CA ILE A 66 -7.53 -17.69 -5.85
C ILE A 66 -8.47 -18.82 -5.41
N HIS A 67 -8.12 -19.57 -4.37
CA HIS A 67 -8.86 -20.79 -4.00
C HIS A 67 -9.73 -20.68 -2.74
N ARG A 68 -9.45 -19.74 -1.83
CA ARG A 68 -10.07 -19.68 -0.48
C ARG A 68 -10.72 -18.33 -0.13
N GLY A 69 -10.74 -17.37 -1.05
CA GLY A 69 -11.36 -16.06 -0.86
C GLY A 69 -10.36 -14.98 -0.42
N SER A 70 -10.88 -13.82 0.03
CA SER A 70 -10.06 -12.65 0.31
C SER A 70 -9.11 -12.87 1.51
N LEU A 71 -7.82 -12.59 1.30
CA LEU A 71 -6.77 -12.71 2.31
C LEU A 71 -6.96 -11.73 3.47
N ILE A 72 -7.06 -10.44 3.15
CA ILE A 72 -7.05 -9.37 4.14
C ILE A 72 -8.40 -9.32 4.85
N ARG A 73 -8.44 -9.65 6.14
CA ARG A 73 -9.69 -9.76 6.93
C ARG A 73 -9.83 -8.71 8.02
N SER A 74 -8.74 -8.14 8.48
CA SER A 74 -8.75 -7.07 9.46
C SER A 74 -7.70 -6.03 9.15
N SER A 75 -7.82 -4.88 9.80
CA SER A 75 -6.83 -3.83 9.80
C SER A 75 -6.68 -3.27 11.20
N GLN A 76 -5.46 -2.92 11.57
CA GLN A 76 -5.22 -2.06 12.71
C GLN A 76 -5.41 -0.60 12.28
N VAL A 77 -6.11 0.18 13.09
CA VAL A 77 -6.27 1.62 12.86
C VAL A 77 -5.91 2.39 14.12
N GLU A 78 -5.29 3.54 13.92
CA GLU A 78 -5.01 4.53 14.95
C GLU A 78 -5.75 5.81 14.60
N VAL A 79 -6.68 6.21 15.45
CA VAL A 79 -7.51 7.41 15.24
C VAL A 79 -7.22 8.43 16.33
N GLY A 80 -6.94 9.67 15.94
CA GLY A 80 -6.66 10.74 16.91
C GLY A 80 -6.01 11.96 16.30
N LEU A 81 -5.17 12.64 17.08
CA LEU A 81 -4.48 13.88 16.74
C LEU A 81 -3.23 13.61 15.89
N PHE A 82 -3.18 14.31 14.76
CA PHE A 82 -2.01 14.42 13.90
C PHE A 82 -1.55 15.88 13.87
N SER A 83 -0.24 16.07 13.76
CA SER A 83 0.34 17.37 13.44
C SER A 83 1.03 17.25 12.09
N TYR A 84 0.49 18.00 11.14
CA TYR A 84 0.64 17.70 9.73
C TYR A 84 0.25 16.23 9.50
N ARG A 85 1.12 15.42 8.90
CA ARG A 85 0.90 13.98 8.69
C ARG A 85 1.51 13.08 9.77
N ARG A 86 2.08 13.65 10.83
CA ARG A 86 2.72 12.89 11.92
C ARG A 86 1.74 12.62 13.04
N LEU A 87 1.59 11.36 13.42
CA LEU A 87 0.77 10.96 14.55
C LEU A 87 1.32 11.52 15.86
N LYS A 88 0.50 12.24 16.64
CA LYS A 88 0.86 12.75 17.99
C LYS A 88 0.21 11.94 19.10
N LEU A 89 -1.08 11.64 18.97
CA LEU A 89 -1.86 10.92 19.98
C LEU A 89 -3.02 10.19 19.31
N ALA A 90 -3.19 8.89 19.55
CA ALA A 90 -4.32 8.14 19.00
C ALA A 90 -4.77 7.01 19.91
N LEU A 91 -6.00 6.58 19.67
CA LEU A 91 -6.52 5.29 20.12
C LEU A 91 -6.29 4.26 19.01
N SER A 92 -5.67 3.15 19.36
CA SER A 92 -5.48 2.00 18.46
C SER A 92 -6.61 1.00 18.64
N THR A 93 -7.15 0.49 17.53
CA THR A 93 -8.12 -0.61 17.54
C THR A 93 -7.94 -1.53 16.34
N GLU A 94 -8.34 -2.79 16.50
CA GLU A 94 -8.42 -3.75 15.40
C GLU A 94 -9.83 -3.73 14.82
N LEU A 95 -9.95 -3.42 13.53
CA LEU A 95 -11.21 -3.48 12.80
C LEU A 95 -11.29 -4.80 12.02
N LYS A 96 -12.30 -5.60 12.38
CA LYS A 96 -12.67 -6.83 11.66
C LYS A 96 -13.72 -6.61 10.58
N THR A 97 -14.23 -5.37 10.47
CA THR A 97 -15.26 -4.96 9.52
C THR A 97 -14.69 -4.05 8.44
N ASP A 98 -15.38 -3.96 7.31
CA ASP A 98 -14.98 -3.20 6.12
C ASP A 98 -15.24 -1.70 6.23
N GLU A 99 -15.00 -1.14 7.40
CA GLU A 99 -15.27 0.26 7.65
C GLU A 99 -14.21 1.16 7.00
N PRO A 100 -14.59 2.10 6.11
CA PRO A 100 -13.66 3.06 5.51
C PRO A 100 -13.08 4.04 6.52
N SER A 101 -11.84 4.49 6.28
CA SER A 101 -11.14 5.37 7.24
C SER A 101 -11.83 6.72 7.44
N HIS A 102 -12.44 7.29 6.40
CA HIS A 102 -13.19 8.54 6.51
C HIS A 102 -14.40 8.42 7.44
N VAL A 103 -15.01 7.24 7.56
CA VAL A 103 -16.13 6.99 8.49
C VAL A 103 -15.63 7.02 9.93
N LEU A 104 -14.43 6.49 10.19
CA LEU A 104 -13.81 6.52 11.51
C LEU A 104 -13.50 7.95 11.96
N ILE A 105 -12.93 8.76 11.06
CA ILE A 105 -12.65 10.19 11.33
C ILE A 105 -13.96 10.90 11.65
N LYS A 106 -14.98 10.75 10.81
CA LYS A 106 -16.31 11.35 11.05
C LYS A 106 -16.93 10.88 12.35
N ARG A 107 -16.78 9.61 12.73
CA ARG A 107 -17.30 9.09 14.01
C ARG A 107 -16.63 9.77 15.19
N VAL A 108 -15.30 9.87 15.18
CA VAL A 108 -14.57 10.52 16.28
C VAL A 108 -14.89 12.01 16.32
N ALA A 109 -14.88 12.70 15.17
CA ALA A 109 -15.18 14.12 15.07
C ALA A 109 -16.58 14.48 15.60
N ASN A 110 -17.58 13.60 15.39
CA ASN A 110 -18.96 13.79 15.87
C ASN A 110 -19.21 13.22 17.28
N SER A 111 -18.16 12.84 18.01
CA SER A 111 -18.27 12.30 19.37
C SER A 111 -17.72 13.27 20.39
N ASP A 112 -18.17 13.17 21.64
CA ASP A 112 -17.69 14.03 22.74
C ASP A 112 -16.17 13.89 22.97
N SER A 113 -15.57 12.76 22.54
CA SER A 113 -14.14 12.51 22.66
C SER A 113 -13.29 13.22 21.62
N ALA A 114 -13.87 13.87 20.59
CA ALA A 114 -13.11 14.71 19.65
C ALA A 114 -12.28 15.77 20.39
N SER A 115 -12.89 16.38 21.40
CA SER A 115 -12.28 17.41 22.25
C SER A 115 -11.05 16.92 23.03
N MET A 116 -10.88 15.60 23.19
CA MET A 116 -9.70 15.00 23.83
C MET A 116 -8.48 14.99 22.91
N PHE A 117 -8.69 15.06 21.59
CA PHE A 117 -7.61 15.02 20.60
C PHE A 117 -7.30 16.40 20.04
N VAL A 118 -8.33 17.20 19.76
CA VAL A 118 -8.23 18.42 18.99
C VAL A 118 -9.12 19.50 19.58
N HIS A 119 -8.65 20.74 19.55
CA HIS A 119 -9.48 21.88 19.92
C HIS A 119 -10.62 22.07 18.90
N PRO A 120 -11.86 22.38 19.32
CA PRO A 120 -13.00 22.57 18.41
C PRO A 120 -12.71 23.53 17.25
N ASP A 121 -12.09 24.67 17.55
CA ASP A 121 -11.78 25.72 16.57
C ASP A 121 -10.49 25.49 15.78
N ARG A 122 -9.76 24.39 16.02
CA ARG A 122 -8.49 24.05 15.35
C ARG A 122 -7.50 25.24 15.25
N PRO A 123 -7.15 25.93 16.34
CA PRO A 123 -6.34 27.15 16.29
C PRO A 123 -4.86 26.89 15.96
N PHE A 124 -4.42 25.62 16.01
CA PHE A 124 -3.03 25.24 15.76
C PHE A 124 -2.90 24.69 14.35
N ILE A 125 -2.19 25.43 13.49
CA ILE A 125 -1.98 25.05 12.09
C ILE A 125 -1.35 23.65 12.01
N GLY A 126 -1.97 22.81 11.18
CA GLY A 126 -1.55 21.43 10.96
C GLY A 126 -2.04 20.45 12.01
N GLU A 127 -2.64 20.89 13.13
CA GLU A 127 -3.25 19.98 14.11
C GLU A 127 -4.68 19.62 13.73
N GLN A 128 -4.92 18.36 13.41
CA GLN A 128 -6.22 17.86 12.97
C GLN A 128 -6.43 16.40 13.36
N LEU A 129 -7.67 15.91 13.23
CA LEU A 129 -7.92 14.49 13.34
C LEU A 129 -7.39 13.76 12.11
N GLY A 130 -7.01 12.51 12.32
CA GLY A 130 -6.63 11.61 11.26
C GLY A 130 -6.79 10.16 11.65
N VAL A 131 -6.59 9.30 10.65
CA VAL A 131 -6.50 7.87 10.78
C VAL A 131 -5.21 7.40 10.13
N ARG A 132 -4.39 6.69 10.88
CA ARG A 132 -3.37 5.81 10.31
C ARG A 132 -3.92 4.40 10.25
N ARG A 133 -3.86 3.76 9.08
CA ARG A 133 -4.35 2.40 8.87
C ARG A 133 -3.20 1.49 8.48
N VAL A 134 -3.22 0.26 9.01
CA VAL A 134 -2.25 -0.78 8.69
C VAL A 134 -2.99 -2.10 8.46
N TYR A 135 -2.82 -2.69 7.29
CA TYR A 135 -3.31 -4.04 7.00
C TYR A 135 -2.21 -5.06 7.21
N ARG A 136 -2.44 -6.06 8.05
CA ARG A 136 -1.50 -7.16 8.26
C ARG A 136 -2.13 -8.45 7.77
N GLU A 137 -1.38 -9.21 6.97
CA GLU A 137 -1.76 -10.53 6.53
C GLU A 137 -0.55 -11.46 6.66
N PRO A 138 -0.51 -12.31 7.70
CA PRO A 138 0.63 -13.20 7.95
C PRO A 138 0.93 -14.16 6.80
N GLN A 139 -0.05 -14.48 5.94
CA GLN A 139 0.20 -15.30 4.76
C GLN A 139 0.99 -14.57 3.68
N LEU A 140 0.95 -13.23 3.65
CA LEU A 140 1.71 -12.39 2.73
C LEU A 140 3.09 -12.04 3.28
N SER A 141 3.14 -11.64 4.54
CA SER A 141 4.39 -11.33 5.24
C SER A 141 4.16 -11.34 6.75
N THR A 142 5.10 -11.90 7.50
CA THR A 142 5.14 -11.78 8.97
C THR A 142 5.80 -10.50 9.43
N GLU A 143 6.70 -9.94 8.61
CA GLU A 143 7.55 -8.79 8.96
C GLU A 143 6.94 -7.47 8.51
N HIS A 144 6.31 -7.45 7.34
CA HIS A 144 5.81 -6.24 6.69
C HIS A 144 4.28 -6.21 6.67
N ASP A 145 3.71 -5.00 6.75
CA ASP A 145 2.29 -4.82 6.43
C ASP A 145 2.06 -5.02 4.93
N VAL A 146 0.80 -5.20 4.52
CA VAL A 146 0.45 -5.52 3.14
C VAL A 146 0.91 -4.43 2.16
N LEU A 147 0.84 -3.15 2.53
CA LEU A 147 1.23 -2.06 1.64
C LEU A 147 2.74 -2.09 1.41
N THR A 148 3.51 -2.17 2.49
CA THR A 148 4.97 -2.29 2.44
C THR A 148 5.43 -3.51 1.67
N ALA A 149 4.85 -4.68 1.96
CA ALA A 149 5.20 -5.91 1.27
C ALA A 149 4.90 -5.83 -0.25
N THR A 150 3.79 -5.21 -0.62
CA THR A 150 3.42 -5.00 -2.03
C THR A 150 4.41 -4.09 -2.73
N ASP A 151 4.79 -2.97 -2.11
CA ASP A 151 5.75 -2.02 -2.67
C ASP A 151 7.13 -2.65 -2.92
N MET A 152 7.60 -3.46 -1.96
CA MET A 152 8.84 -4.23 -2.10
C MET A 152 8.78 -5.20 -3.28
N ILE A 153 7.68 -5.94 -3.43
CA ILE A 153 7.49 -6.89 -4.54
C ILE A 153 7.38 -6.16 -5.88
N LEU A 154 6.68 -5.04 -5.93
CA LEU A 154 6.59 -4.21 -7.13
C LEU A 154 8.00 -3.73 -7.54
N SER A 155 8.77 -3.22 -6.59
CA SER A 155 10.15 -2.77 -6.82
C SER A 155 11.03 -3.91 -7.35
N GLN A 156 10.94 -5.11 -6.78
CA GLN A 156 11.67 -6.27 -7.27
C GLN A 156 11.28 -6.66 -8.71
N LEU A 157 10.00 -6.57 -9.05
CA LEU A 157 9.50 -6.86 -10.39
C LEU A 157 9.91 -5.78 -11.41
N CYS A 158 9.84 -4.48 -11.07
CA CYS A 158 10.33 -3.42 -11.95
C CYS A 158 11.83 -3.62 -12.22
N ASN A 159 12.64 -3.84 -11.18
CA ASN A 159 14.08 -4.12 -11.32
C ASN A 159 14.37 -5.34 -12.22
N LEU A 160 13.56 -6.40 -12.14
CA LEU A 160 13.70 -7.57 -13.01
C LEU A 160 13.45 -7.19 -14.48
N VAL A 161 12.42 -6.40 -14.75
CA VAL A 161 12.08 -5.94 -16.11
C VAL A 161 13.18 -5.01 -16.65
N ASP A 162 13.68 -4.08 -15.83
CA ASP A 162 14.79 -3.20 -16.20
C ASP A 162 16.05 -3.99 -16.56
N ASP A 163 16.39 -5.00 -15.75
CA ASP A 163 17.51 -5.89 -16.03
C ASP A 163 17.34 -6.64 -17.37
N CYS A 164 16.11 -7.03 -17.73
CA CYS A 164 15.83 -7.67 -19.02
C CYS A 164 16.02 -6.69 -20.19
N HIS A 165 15.50 -5.46 -20.06
CA HIS A 165 15.68 -4.41 -21.06
C HIS A 165 17.15 -4.08 -21.28
N ALA A 166 17.91 -3.90 -20.19
CA ALA A 166 19.35 -3.68 -20.23
C ALA A 166 20.09 -4.86 -20.88
N ARG A 167 19.68 -6.10 -20.56
CA ARG A 167 20.29 -7.32 -21.14
C ARG A 167 20.08 -7.41 -22.65
N LEU A 168 18.89 -7.05 -23.14
CA LEU A 168 18.52 -7.10 -24.55
C LEU A 168 18.94 -5.86 -25.34
N GLY A 169 19.46 -4.82 -24.67
CA GLY A 169 19.78 -3.54 -25.31
C GLY A 169 18.56 -2.79 -25.83
N VAL A 170 17.38 -3.07 -25.25
CA VAL A 170 16.11 -2.43 -25.61
C VAL A 170 15.90 -1.27 -24.64
N PRO A 171 15.78 -0.02 -25.11
CA PRO A 171 15.52 1.09 -24.22
C PRO A 171 14.20 0.87 -23.50
N PHE A 172 14.22 1.05 -22.18
CA PHE A 172 13.01 1.13 -21.38
C PHE A 172 12.57 2.59 -21.32
N ASP A 173 11.27 2.83 -21.29
CA ASP A 173 10.74 4.19 -21.18
C ASP A 173 10.98 4.72 -19.76
N ASP A 174 11.82 5.74 -19.64
CA ASP A 174 12.17 6.37 -18.36
C ASP A 174 10.92 6.90 -17.63
N ASP A 175 9.88 7.34 -18.36
CA ASP A 175 8.63 7.79 -17.76
C ASP A 175 7.80 6.62 -17.19
N ALA A 176 7.88 5.44 -17.82
CA ALA A 176 7.28 4.22 -17.29
C ALA A 176 8.04 3.70 -16.06
N HIS A 177 9.36 3.87 -16.02
CA HIS A 177 10.20 3.56 -14.85
C HIS A 177 9.91 4.49 -13.67
N ASN A 178 9.67 5.78 -13.93
CA ASN A 178 9.31 6.77 -12.91
C ASN A 178 7.96 6.48 -12.23
N CYS A 179 7.07 5.72 -12.86
CA CYS A 179 5.82 5.26 -12.25
C CYS A 179 6.05 4.17 -11.16
N CYS A 180 7.24 3.57 -11.06
CA CYS A 180 7.66 2.67 -9.99
C CYS A 180 8.50 3.38 -8.89
N THR A 181 8.63 4.71 -8.89
CA THR A 181 9.45 5.42 -7.89
C THR A 181 8.93 5.21 -6.47
N ALA A 182 9.86 5.24 -5.50
CA ALA A 182 9.58 5.03 -4.08
C ALA A 182 8.30 5.74 -3.62
N HIS A 183 7.28 4.95 -3.31
CA HIS A 183 6.02 5.45 -2.79
C HIS A 183 6.24 5.92 -1.35
N ASP A 184 5.71 7.09 -0.98
CA ASP A 184 5.65 7.49 0.43
C ASP A 184 4.52 6.70 1.12
N LEU A 185 4.88 5.52 1.61
CA LEU A 185 3.93 4.60 2.25
C LEU A 185 3.31 5.21 3.52
N GLU A 186 4.05 6.05 4.24
CA GLU A 186 3.53 6.72 5.45
C GLU A 186 2.45 7.74 5.07
N GLN A 187 2.67 8.49 3.98
CA GLN A 187 1.67 9.36 3.39
C GLN A 187 0.42 8.59 2.98
N HIS A 188 0.56 7.42 2.35
CA HIS A 188 -0.60 6.65 1.90
C HIS A 188 -1.31 5.88 3.02
N ALA A 189 -0.61 5.57 4.11
CA ALA A 189 -1.21 4.94 5.28
C ALA A 189 -2.03 5.91 6.15
N THR A 190 -1.89 7.22 5.92
CA THR A 190 -2.47 8.28 6.74
C THR A 190 -3.51 9.08 5.95
N LEU A 191 -4.72 9.17 6.51
CA LEU A 191 -5.81 10.02 6.02
C LEU A 191 -6.14 11.07 7.08
N LEU A 192 -6.13 12.34 6.69
CA LEU A 192 -6.45 13.48 7.55
C LEU A 192 -7.83 14.06 7.23
N GLU A 193 -8.38 14.90 8.12
CA GLU A 193 -9.61 15.67 7.88
C GLU A 193 -9.51 16.50 6.59
N THR A 194 -8.40 17.21 6.41
CA THR A 194 -8.13 18.06 5.23
C THR A 194 -7.90 17.28 3.93
N ASP A 195 -7.53 15.99 4.00
CA ASP A 195 -7.50 15.13 2.81
C ASP A 195 -8.92 14.76 2.34
N ILE A 196 -9.89 14.74 3.26
CA ILE A 196 -11.31 14.44 2.98
C ILE A 196 -12.05 15.70 2.53
N ASP A 197 -11.82 16.81 3.24
CA ASP A 197 -12.43 18.11 2.95
C ASP A 197 -11.35 19.20 3.01
N PRO A 198 -10.76 19.55 1.85
CA PRO A 198 -9.75 20.60 1.77
C PRO A 198 -10.26 21.98 2.18
N SER A 199 -11.58 22.23 2.15
CA SER A 199 -12.15 23.53 2.52
C SER A 199 -12.01 23.84 4.01
N LEU A 200 -11.69 22.85 4.84
CA LEU A 200 -11.46 23.01 6.27
C LEU A 200 -10.28 23.94 6.58
N VAL A 201 -9.28 24.03 5.69
CA VAL A 201 -8.12 24.93 5.85
C VAL A 201 -8.57 26.39 5.93
N GLU A 202 -9.42 26.82 5.00
CA GLU A 202 -10.01 28.16 4.99
C GLU A 202 -10.97 28.36 6.17
N GLN A 203 -11.80 27.35 6.49
CA GLN A 203 -12.74 27.41 7.62
C GLN A 203 -12.05 27.59 8.98
N TRP A 204 -10.86 27.02 9.17
CA TRP A 204 -10.07 27.14 10.39
C TRP A 204 -9.11 28.33 10.37
N GLY A 205 -9.03 29.07 9.25
CA GLY A 205 -8.16 30.24 9.11
C GLY A 205 -6.67 29.89 9.11
N TRP A 206 -6.29 28.81 8.44
CA TRP A 206 -4.89 28.35 8.34
C TRP A 206 -4.11 28.95 7.16
N ASP A 207 -4.74 29.85 6.40
CA ASP A 207 -4.16 30.53 5.22
C ASP A 207 -3.10 31.60 5.58
#